data_AF-A0A321LWU8-F1
#
_entry.id   AF-A0A321LWU8-F1
#
_cell.length_a   1.000
_cell.length_b   1.000
_cell.length_c   1.000
_cell.angle_alpha   90.00
_cell.angle_beta   90.00
_cell.angle_gamma   90.00
#
_symmetry.space_group_name_H-M   'P 1'
#
loop_
_entity.id
_entity.type
_entity.pdbx_description
1 polymer ?
#
loop_
_entity_poly.entity_id
_entity_poly.type
_entity_poly.pdbx_seq_one_letter_code
_entity_poly.pdbx_strand_id
1 'polypeptide(L)'
;MAMNASTDKIRDHFERWYSALRRYHGIPAKGTLAGALVVLNRLKTKCELNIEAHTAKGKSQIVGASGAAVRKILVEFNETRPLLVEGGRTNRGLRGDIASLLAALKKAELCKELPQNRVRAIEQMQAFLVKQIQDIHARSRIEIDFDPSSTSQQFVKTVLSAAHELGKHGPVSEYLVGAKLQLRFPMHTIENKISSAADQPRGRSGDFQIGDTVFHVTVAPGPLVYEKCRTNISNGLRVYLLVPEVTAVGAKQNADQIAEGKIAVISIEAFVSQNIDELGQFDSKLEKHEIARLLFLYNQRVDQVEHDKSLLIKIPAVLDNS
;
A
#
# COMPACT_ATOMS: atom_id res chain seq x y z
N MET A 1 42.08 11.11 -11.44
CA MET A 1 41.97 9.66 -11.74
C MET A 1 41.83 8.79 -10.49
N ALA A 2 42.67 8.95 -9.46
CA ALA A 2 42.63 8.09 -8.25
C ALA A 2 41.33 8.17 -7.41
N MET A 3 40.68 9.35 -7.32
CA MET A 3 39.41 9.51 -6.56
C MET A 3 38.24 8.70 -7.13
N ASN A 4 38.16 8.53 -8.45
CA ASN A 4 37.07 7.76 -9.07
C ASN A 4 37.26 6.26 -8.81
N ALA A 5 38.49 5.75 -8.93
CA ALA A 5 38.80 4.33 -8.72
C ALA A 5 38.48 3.82 -7.31
N SER A 6 38.72 4.62 -6.26
CA SER A 6 38.38 4.21 -4.89
C SER A 6 36.87 4.20 -4.63
N THR A 7 36.16 5.20 -5.18
CA THR A 7 34.69 5.28 -5.08
C THR A 7 34.03 4.12 -5.84
N ASP A 8 34.56 3.77 -7.01
CA ASP A 8 34.11 2.62 -7.80
C ASP A 8 34.31 1.28 -7.04
N LYS A 9 35.46 1.09 -6.39
CA LYS A 9 35.71 -0.08 -5.53
C LYS A 9 34.69 -0.20 -4.39
N ILE A 10 34.34 0.91 -3.74
CA ILE A 10 33.33 0.92 -2.67
C ILE A 10 31.96 0.53 -3.22
N ARG A 11 31.55 1.13 -4.35
CA ARG A 11 30.29 0.81 -5.01
C ARG A 11 30.23 -0.68 -5.38
N ASP A 12 31.27 -1.22 -6.00
CA ASP A 12 31.29 -2.61 -6.45
C ASP A 12 31.15 -3.61 -5.28
N HIS A 13 31.84 -3.37 -4.16
CA HIS A 13 31.71 -4.22 -2.98
C HIS A 13 30.31 -4.12 -2.36
N PHE A 14 29.72 -2.94 -2.34
CA PHE A 14 28.37 -2.71 -1.85
C PHE A 14 27.31 -3.38 -2.75
N GLU A 15 27.40 -3.22 -4.07
CA GLU A 15 26.47 -3.82 -5.02
C GLU A 15 26.54 -5.35 -5.00
N ARG A 16 27.74 -5.92 -4.84
CA ARG A 16 27.93 -7.37 -4.63
C ARG A 16 27.27 -7.84 -3.34
N TRP A 17 27.40 -7.08 -2.25
CA TRP A 17 26.68 -7.37 -1.00
C TRP A 17 25.17 -7.37 -1.23
N TYR A 18 24.63 -6.31 -1.85
CA TYR A 18 23.20 -6.19 -2.11
C TYR A 18 22.67 -7.35 -2.97
N SER A 19 23.45 -7.74 -3.99
CA SER A 19 23.10 -8.81 -4.91
C SER A 19 23.10 -10.19 -4.25
N ALA A 20 23.93 -10.39 -3.23
CA ALA A 20 24.04 -11.63 -2.46
C ALA A 20 22.97 -11.77 -1.35
N LEU A 21 22.15 -10.74 -1.10
CA LEU A 21 21.09 -10.82 -0.10
C LEU A 21 20.04 -11.87 -0.49
N ARG A 22 19.53 -12.60 0.51
CA ARG A 22 18.42 -13.54 0.30
C ARG A 22 17.18 -12.76 -0.15
N ARG A 23 16.57 -13.24 -1.24
CA ARG A 23 15.38 -12.64 -1.84
C ARG A 23 14.15 -13.48 -1.57
N TYR A 24 13.05 -12.81 -1.31
CA TYR A 24 11.71 -13.38 -1.21
C TYR A 24 10.88 -12.70 -2.29
N HIS A 25 10.34 -13.49 -3.23
CA HIS A 25 9.65 -12.96 -4.42
C HIS A 25 10.49 -11.91 -5.19
N GLY A 26 11.79 -12.18 -5.34
CA GLY A 26 12.73 -11.30 -6.05
C GLY A 26 13.19 -10.06 -5.27
N ILE A 27 12.70 -9.83 -4.04
CA ILE A 27 12.96 -8.63 -3.24
C ILE A 27 13.72 -8.99 -1.95
N PRO A 28 14.77 -8.24 -1.55
CA PRO A 28 15.40 -8.39 -0.23
C PRO A 28 14.44 -8.05 0.93
N ALA A 29 14.69 -8.58 2.12
CA ALA A 29 13.86 -8.25 3.28
C ALA A 29 13.86 -6.73 3.56
N LYS A 30 12.68 -6.11 3.66
CA LYS A 30 12.53 -4.66 3.94
C LYS A 30 13.29 -4.23 5.20
N GLY A 31 13.35 -5.10 6.21
CA GLY A 31 14.10 -4.87 7.44
C GLY A 31 15.61 -4.72 7.21
N THR A 32 16.16 -5.49 6.27
CA THR A 32 17.58 -5.42 5.87
C THR A 32 17.89 -4.07 5.20
N LEU A 33 17.02 -3.60 4.30
CA LEU A 33 17.16 -2.28 3.67
C LEU A 33 17.09 -1.15 4.71
N ALA A 34 16.11 -1.22 5.61
CA ALA A 34 15.94 -0.26 6.70
C ALA A 34 17.18 -0.20 7.63
N GLY A 35 17.68 -1.36 8.07
CA GLY A 35 18.87 -1.40 8.92
C GLY A 35 20.13 -0.92 8.22
N ALA A 36 20.28 -1.24 6.92
CA ALA A 36 21.43 -0.78 6.13
C ALA A 36 21.44 0.74 6.01
N LEU A 37 20.30 1.38 5.71
CA LEU A 37 20.18 2.84 5.66
C LEU A 37 20.63 3.49 6.98
N VAL A 38 20.17 2.97 8.11
CA VAL A 38 20.51 3.50 9.45
C VAL A 38 21.99 3.34 9.77
N VAL A 39 22.58 2.17 9.49
CA VAL A 39 24.01 1.91 9.73
C VAL A 39 24.87 2.80 8.83
N LEU A 40 24.55 2.87 7.54
CA LEU A 40 25.21 3.77 6.58
C LEU A 40 25.17 5.22 7.08
N ASN A 41 24.02 5.69 7.57
CA ASN A 41 23.90 7.05 8.08
C ASN A 41 24.81 7.32 9.29
N ARG A 42 24.98 6.33 10.18
CA ARG A 42 25.89 6.43 11.33
C ARG A 42 27.36 6.49 10.90
N LEU A 43 27.73 5.78 9.84
CA LEU A 43 29.09 5.78 9.31
C LEU A 43 29.54 7.14 8.76
N LYS A 44 28.59 8.05 8.44
CA LYS A 44 28.92 9.44 8.05
C LYS A 44 29.69 10.16 9.16
N THR A 45 29.20 10.05 10.40
CA THR A 45 29.75 10.74 11.57
C THR A 45 30.85 9.94 12.26
N LYS A 46 30.65 8.63 12.44
CA LYS A 46 31.61 7.73 13.09
C LYS A 46 31.81 6.46 12.26
N CYS A 47 32.95 6.36 11.59
CA CYS A 47 33.28 5.20 10.77
C CYS A 47 33.78 4.04 11.64
N GLU A 48 32.84 3.18 12.03
CA GLU A 48 33.10 1.98 12.82
C GLU A 48 32.52 0.77 12.07
N LEU A 49 33.36 -0.16 11.65
CA LEU A 49 32.96 -1.30 10.81
C LEU A 49 32.83 -2.61 11.58
N ASN A 50 32.85 -2.55 12.92
CA ASN A 50 32.53 -3.68 13.78
C ASN A 50 31.03 -3.74 14.08
N ILE A 51 30.39 -4.88 13.76
CA ILE A 51 28.96 -5.12 14.04
C ILE A 51 28.59 -4.93 15.51
N GLU A 52 29.50 -5.22 16.44
CA GLU A 52 29.25 -5.07 17.88
C GLU A 52 28.96 -3.60 18.25
N ALA A 53 29.58 -2.63 17.58
CA ALA A 53 29.31 -1.21 17.81
C ALA A 53 27.95 -0.74 17.25
N HIS A 54 27.33 -1.57 16.41
CA HIS A 54 26.01 -1.33 15.83
C HIS A 54 24.92 -2.18 16.45
N THR A 55 25.25 -3.07 17.39
CA THR A 55 24.30 -3.99 18.00
C THR A 55 23.93 -3.53 19.43
N ALA A 56 22.66 -3.63 19.79
CA ALA A 56 22.17 -3.31 21.12
C ALA A 56 22.71 -4.32 22.16
N LYS A 57 22.67 -3.97 23.46
CA LYS A 57 23.19 -4.81 24.56
C LYS A 57 22.64 -6.25 24.55
N GLY A 58 21.39 -6.44 24.12
CA GLY A 58 20.76 -7.77 23.99
C GLY A 58 21.18 -8.58 22.75
N LYS A 59 22.14 -8.10 21.96
CA LYS A 59 22.73 -8.73 20.76
C LYS A 59 21.80 -9.09 19.59
N SER A 60 20.49 -8.83 19.74
CA SER A 60 19.46 -9.19 18.73
C SER A 60 19.05 -8.04 17.81
N GLN A 61 19.34 -6.79 18.16
CA GLN A 61 18.83 -5.61 17.45
C GLN A 61 19.95 -4.65 17.03
N ILE A 62 19.76 -3.97 15.90
CA ILE A 62 20.64 -2.89 15.45
C ILE A 62 20.27 -1.58 16.17
N VAL A 63 21.26 -0.90 16.76
CA VAL A 63 21.06 0.34 17.52
C VAL A 63 20.60 1.46 16.60
N GLY A 64 19.50 2.12 16.99
CA GLY A 64 18.93 3.26 16.26
C GLY A 64 18.02 2.85 15.10
N ALA A 65 17.91 1.56 14.77
CA ALA A 65 16.98 1.07 13.76
C ALA A 65 15.54 1.24 14.26
N SER A 66 14.86 2.26 13.75
CA SER A 66 13.47 2.60 14.06
C SER A 66 12.78 3.16 12.83
N GLY A 67 11.45 3.04 12.74
CA GLY A 67 10.70 3.61 11.63
C GLY A 67 10.90 5.13 11.50
N ALA A 68 11.06 5.85 12.61
CA ALA A 68 11.34 7.29 12.60
C ALA A 68 12.72 7.63 12.02
N ALA A 69 13.75 6.89 12.41
CA ALA A 69 15.10 7.08 11.87
C ALA A 69 15.16 6.78 10.37
N VAL A 70 14.49 5.72 9.93
CA VAL A 70 14.41 5.37 8.50
C VAL A 70 13.67 6.46 7.73
N ARG A 71 12.51 6.92 8.20
CA ARG A 71 11.75 8.00 7.55
C ARG A 71 12.58 9.27 7.36
N LYS A 72 13.37 9.67 8.38
CA LYS A 72 14.23 10.85 8.27
C LYS A 72 15.22 10.72 7.09
N ILE A 73 15.84 9.55 6.94
CA ILE A 73 16.75 9.28 5.83
C ILE A 73 16.00 9.26 4.49
N LEU A 74 14.84 8.60 4.40
CA LEU A 74 14.08 8.52 3.14
C LEU A 74 13.67 9.90 2.61
N VAL A 75 13.27 10.82 3.50
CA VAL A 75 12.90 12.20 3.14
C VAL A 75 14.07 12.95 2.51
N GLU A 76 15.31 12.72 2.96
CA GLU A 76 16.52 13.32 2.36
C GLU A 76 16.70 12.92 0.88
N PHE A 77 16.08 11.82 0.44
CA PHE A 77 16.13 11.31 -0.93
C PHE A 77 14.76 11.40 -1.65
N ASN A 78 13.88 12.31 -1.22
CA ASN A 78 12.54 12.54 -1.79
C ASN A 78 11.61 11.30 -1.76
N GLU A 79 11.81 10.39 -0.81
CA GLU A 79 10.88 9.28 -0.54
C GLU A 79 10.15 9.56 0.78
N THR A 80 8.89 9.96 0.68
CA THR A 80 8.05 10.30 1.85
C THR A 80 7.24 9.11 2.37
N ARG A 81 7.19 8.00 1.62
CA ARG A 81 6.39 6.82 1.97
C ARG A 81 7.10 5.99 3.05
N PRO A 82 6.37 5.50 4.08
CA PRO A 82 6.99 4.71 5.14
C PRO A 82 7.35 3.31 4.66
N LEU A 83 8.59 2.87 4.92
CA LEU A 83 9.04 1.51 4.59
C LEU A 83 8.59 0.46 5.63
N LEU A 84 8.74 0.77 6.93
CA LEU A 84 8.39 -0.11 8.06
C LEU A 84 8.01 0.72 9.30
N VAL A 85 7.01 0.28 10.06
CA VAL A 85 6.62 0.90 11.34
C VAL A 85 7.71 0.69 12.40
N GLU A 86 8.27 -0.51 12.49
CA GLU A 86 9.25 -0.89 13.53
C GLU A 86 10.72 -0.81 13.09
N GLY A 87 11.02 -0.34 11.87
CA GLY A 87 12.41 -0.19 11.41
C GLY A 87 13.22 -1.51 11.29
N GLY A 88 12.56 -2.66 11.13
CA GLY A 88 13.21 -3.95 10.88
C GLY A 88 13.49 -4.81 12.12
N ARG A 89 12.97 -4.43 13.30
CA ARG A 89 13.22 -5.11 14.59
C ARG A 89 12.73 -6.57 14.67
N THR A 90 11.80 -6.98 13.80
CA THR A 90 11.29 -8.36 13.70
C THR A 90 12.07 -9.24 12.72
N ASN A 91 13.05 -8.68 11.99
CA ASN A 91 13.85 -9.45 11.04
C ASN A 91 14.96 -10.24 11.76
N ARG A 92 14.73 -11.54 11.99
CA ARG A 92 15.67 -12.46 12.65
C ARG A 92 17.04 -12.56 11.93
N GLY A 93 17.11 -12.26 10.63
CA GLY A 93 18.35 -12.28 9.83
C GLY A 93 19.11 -10.95 9.80
N LEU A 94 18.53 -9.86 10.30
CA LEU A 94 19.04 -8.50 10.10
C LEU A 94 20.50 -8.32 10.52
N ARG A 95 20.86 -8.80 11.72
CA ARG A 95 22.23 -8.65 12.22
C ARG A 95 23.26 -9.32 11.31
N GLY A 96 22.93 -10.48 10.75
CA GLY A 96 23.80 -11.19 9.80
C GLY A 96 24.01 -10.39 8.51
N ASP A 97 22.93 -9.84 7.95
CA ASP A 97 22.99 -9.03 6.73
C ASP A 97 23.78 -7.72 6.94
N ILE A 98 23.65 -7.09 8.11
CA ILE A 98 24.45 -5.90 8.44
C ILE A 98 25.91 -6.27 8.71
N ALA A 99 26.19 -7.41 9.34
CA ALA A 99 27.56 -7.87 9.53
C ALA A 99 28.26 -8.11 8.18
N SER A 100 27.56 -8.71 7.21
CA SER A 100 28.10 -8.90 5.87
C SER A 100 28.27 -7.59 5.10
N LEU A 101 27.37 -6.61 5.28
CA LEU A 101 27.53 -5.25 4.76
C LEU A 101 28.81 -4.61 5.28
N LEU A 102 29.00 -4.58 6.60
CA LEU A 102 30.17 -3.97 7.23
C LEU A 102 31.47 -4.66 6.80
N ALA A 103 31.45 -5.99 6.62
CA ALA A 103 32.59 -6.75 6.09
C ALA A 103 32.90 -6.35 4.63
N ALA A 104 31.89 -6.13 3.78
CA ALA A 104 32.09 -5.65 2.42
C ALA A 104 32.69 -4.23 2.40
N LEU A 105 32.18 -3.33 3.23
CA LEU A 105 32.71 -1.96 3.35
C LEU A 105 34.13 -1.92 3.93
N LYS A 106 34.48 -2.88 4.82
CA LYS A 106 35.84 -3.03 5.35
C LYS A 106 36.82 -3.47 4.26
N LYS A 107 36.43 -4.43 3.41
CA LYS A 107 37.22 -4.86 2.24
C LYS A 107 37.39 -3.74 1.21
N ALA A 108 36.38 -2.89 1.08
CA ALA A 108 36.43 -1.68 0.26
C ALA A 108 37.23 -0.54 0.86
N GLU A 109 37.75 -0.68 2.09
CA GLU A 109 38.55 0.33 2.78
C GLU A 109 37.82 1.66 3.02
N LEU A 110 36.48 1.64 3.17
CA LEU A 110 35.64 2.83 3.34
C LEU A 110 36.13 3.81 4.42
N CYS A 111 36.64 3.31 5.55
CA CYS A 111 37.12 4.19 6.64
C CYS A 111 38.53 4.77 6.41
N LYS A 112 39.27 4.33 5.38
CA LYS A 112 40.54 4.94 4.97
C LYS A 112 40.34 6.14 4.06
N GLU A 113 39.14 6.33 3.53
CA GLU A 113 38.79 7.50 2.73
C GLU A 113 38.78 8.79 3.53
N LEU A 114 39.03 9.90 2.84
CA LEU A 114 38.82 11.23 3.38
C LEU A 114 37.36 11.40 3.82
N PRO A 115 37.08 12.12 4.92
CA PRO A 115 35.71 12.25 5.44
C PRO A 115 34.68 12.68 4.39
N GLN A 116 35.01 13.62 3.51
CA GLN A 116 34.12 14.08 2.44
C GLN A 116 33.82 12.99 1.40
N ASN A 117 34.84 12.27 0.95
CA ASN A 117 34.69 11.15 0.01
C ASN A 117 33.87 10.01 0.62
N ARG A 118 34.12 9.71 1.90
CA ARG A 118 33.36 8.72 2.65
C ARG A 118 31.88 9.08 2.73
N VAL A 119 31.55 10.32 3.09
CA VAL A 119 30.15 10.78 3.16
C VAL A 119 29.48 10.68 1.79
N ARG A 120 30.16 11.13 0.73
CA ARG A 120 29.65 11.04 -0.65
C ARG A 120 29.39 9.59 -1.08
N ALA A 121 30.32 8.67 -0.80
CA ALA A 121 30.14 7.25 -1.11
C ALA A 121 28.95 6.65 -0.33
N ILE A 122 28.79 7.02 0.94
CA ILE A 122 27.65 6.62 1.76
C ILE A 122 26.33 7.13 1.17
N GLU A 123 26.28 8.39 0.75
CA GLU A 123 25.08 8.98 0.13
C GLU A 123 24.71 8.30 -1.18
N GLN A 124 25.69 7.91 -1.98
CA GLN A 124 25.44 7.11 -3.19
C GLN A 124 24.86 5.73 -2.87
N MET A 125 25.38 5.04 -1.85
CA MET A 125 24.83 3.76 -1.39
C MET A 125 23.41 3.92 -0.82
N GLN A 126 23.16 4.99 -0.06
CA GLN A 126 21.82 5.32 0.44
C GLN A 126 20.86 5.62 -0.72
N ALA A 127 21.26 6.45 -1.69
CA ALA A 127 20.47 6.73 -2.89
C ALA A 127 20.12 5.46 -3.66
N PHE A 128 21.08 4.54 -3.81
CA PHE A 128 20.83 3.23 -4.42
C PHE A 128 19.76 2.45 -3.66
N LEU A 129 19.88 2.32 -2.32
CA LEU A 129 18.88 1.60 -1.52
C LEU A 129 17.51 2.28 -1.56
N VAL A 130 17.46 3.60 -1.53
CA VAL A 130 16.21 4.36 -1.64
C VAL A 130 15.55 4.12 -3.01
N LYS A 131 16.33 4.09 -4.10
CA LYS A 131 15.81 3.73 -5.42
C LYS A 131 15.19 2.33 -5.44
N GLN A 132 15.83 1.36 -4.80
CA GLN A 132 15.27 0.00 -4.66
C GLN A 132 13.99 -0.01 -3.81
N ILE A 133 13.91 0.82 -2.77
CA ILE A 133 12.69 0.98 -1.96
C ILE A 133 11.57 1.62 -2.78
N GLN A 134 11.87 2.64 -3.58
CA GLN A 134 10.92 3.25 -4.51
C GLN A 134 10.38 2.21 -5.50
N ASP A 135 11.25 1.36 -6.06
CA ASP A 135 10.86 0.26 -6.94
C ASP A 135 9.98 -0.78 -6.21
N ILE A 136 10.28 -1.11 -4.96
CA ILE A 136 9.46 -2.01 -4.14
C ILE A 136 8.06 -1.41 -3.92
N HIS A 137 7.99 -0.12 -3.58
CA HIS A 137 6.71 0.58 -3.44
C HIS A 137 5.93 0.60 -4.76
N ALA A 138 6.62 0.75 -5.90
CA ALA A 138 5.99 0.71 -7.23
C ALA A 138 5.51 -0.70 -7.63
N ARG A 139 6.25 -1.75 -7.26
CA ARG A 139 5.91 -3.16 -7.54
C ARG A 139 4.85 -3.76 -6.62
N SER A 140 4.57 -3.13 -5.48
CA SER A 140 3.62 -3.66 -4.49
C SER A 140 2.14 -3.47 -4.87
N ARG A 141 1.84 -2.96 -6.07
CA ARG A 141 0.48 -2.70 -6.54
C ARG A 141 -0.28 -3.99 -6.84
N ILE A 142 -1.60 -3.95 -6.70
CA ILE A 142 -2.50 -5.03 -7.11
C ILE A 142 -2.47 -5.10 -8.64
N GLU A 143 -2.00 -6.21 -9.18
CA GLU A 143 -2.07 -6.49 -10.62
C GLU A 143 -3.42 -7.11 -10.95
N ILE A 144 -4.02 -6.67 -12.05
CA ILE A 144 -5.32 -7.12 -12.52
C ILE A 144 -5.13 -7.58 -13.96
N ASP A 145 -5.60 -8.79 -14.26
CA ASP A 145 -5.71 -9.26 -15.63
C ASP A 145 -6.98 -8.66 -16.25
N PHE A 146 -6.80 -7.89 -17.32
CA PHE A 146 -7.91 -7.20 -17.98
C PHE A 146 -8.26 -7.90 -19.28
N ASP A 147 -9.46 -8.50 -19.29
CA ASP A 147 -10.06 -9.07 -20.48
C ASP A 147 -11.06 -8.06 -21.09
N PRO A 148 -10.75 -7.47 -22.27
CA PRO A 148 -11.63 -6.50 -22.92
C PRO A 148 -12.94 -7.08 -23.45
N SER A 149 -13.11 -8.41 -23.43
CA SER A 149 -14.36 -9.09 -23.79
C SER A 149 -15.27 -9.38 -22.59
N SER A 150 -14.76 -9.18 -21.37
CA SER A 150 -15.52 -9.39 -20.15
C SER A 150 -16.49 -8.24 -19.87
N THR A 151 -17.59 -8.51 -19.17
CA THR A 151 -18.51 -7.46 -18.72
C THR A 151 -17.84 -6.60 -17.65
N SER A 152 -18.28 -5.36 -17.49
CA SER A 152 -17.83 -4.47 -16.40
C SER A 152 -18.01 -5.12 -15.01
N GLN A 153 -19.10 -5.86 -14.79
CA GLN A 153 -19.33 -6.62 -13.55
C GLN A 153 -18.26 -7.69 -13.34
N GLN A 154 -17.91 -8.44 -14.39
CA GLN A 154 -16.85 -9.44 -14.33
C GLN A 154 -15.48 -8.79 -14.11
N PHE A 155 -15.22 -7.61 -14.69
CA PHE A 155 -14.01 -6.84 -14.41
C PHE A 155 -13.91 -6.44 -12.92
N VAL A 156 -14.98 -5.87 -12.35
CA VAL A 156 -15.01 -5.51 -10.91
C VAL A 156 -14.77 -6.75 -10.04
N LYS A 157 -15.38 -7.89 -10.40
CA LYS A 157 -15.14 -9.18 -9.74
C LYS A 157 -13.66 -9.58 -9.79
N THR A 158 -13.01 -9.47 -10.94
CA THR A 158 -11.56 -9.75 -11.08
C THR A 158 -10.73 -8.87 -10.16
N VAL A 159 -11.06 -7.58 -10.03
CA VAL A 159 -10.39 -6.65 -9.09
C VAL A 159 -10.56 -7.13 -7.64
N LEU A 160 -11.78 -7.44 -7.23
CA LEU A 160 -12.09 -7.89 -5.88
C LEU A 160 -11.45 -9.25 -5.56
N SER A 161 -11.41 -10.18 -6.52
CA SER A 161 -10.72 -11.46 -6.38
C SER A 161 -9.21 -11.29 -6.23
N ALA A 162 -8.57 -10.45 -7.05
CA ALA A 162 -7.14 -10.15 -6.90
C ALA A 162 -6.83 -9.52 -5.53
N ALA A 163 -7.69 -8.64 -5.04
CA ALA A 163 -7.59 -8.07 -3.70
C ALA A 163 -7.79 -9.11 -2.60
N HIS A 164 -8.72 -10.05 -2.78
CA HIS A 164 -8.99 -11.13 -1.83
C HIS A 164 -7.77 -12.03 -1.63
N GLU A 165 -7.12 -12.47 -2.71
CA GLU A 165 -5.89 -13.28 -2.66
C GLU A 165 -4.75 -12.59 -1.89
N LEU A 166 -4.73 -11.26 -1.91
CA LEU A 166 -3.74 -10.44 -1.20
C LEU A 166 -4.17 -10.05 0.23
N GLY A 167 -5.33 -10.52 0.71
CA GLY A 167 -5.87 -10.17 2.02
C GLY A 167 -6.32 -8.70 2.14
N LYS A 168 -6.64 -8.06 1.02
CA LYS A 168 -6.96 -6.62 0.89
C LYS A 168 -8.39 -6.35 0.46
N HIS A 169 -9.25 -7.37 0.45
CA HIS A 169 -10.62 -7.27 -0.05
C HIS A 169 -11.44 -6.14 0.60
N GLY A 170 -11.27 -5.90 1.90
CA GLY A 170 -12.06 -4.92 2.65
C GLY A 170 -11.75 -3.49 2.20
N PRO A 171 -10.50 -3.03 2.37
CA PRO A 171 -10.08 -1.71 1.90
C PRO A 171 -10.34 -1.49 0.40
N VAL A 172 -10.04 -2.47 -0.45
CA VAL A 172 -10.27 -2.34 -1.91
C VAL A 172 -11.76 -2.16 -2.22
N SER A 173 -12.65 -2.89 -1.53
CA SER A 173 -14.10 -2.73 -1.68
C SER A 173 -14.56 -1.31 -1.33
N GLU A 174 -14.13 -0.80 -0.17
CA GLU A 174 -14.47 0.55 0.30
C GLU A 174 -13.99 1.63 -0.68
N TYR A 175 -12.73 1.55 -1.12
CA TYR A 175 -12.17 2.52 -2.05
C TYR A 175 -12.80 2.44 -3.45
N LEU A 176 -13.18 1.26 -3.95
CA LEU A 176 -13.93 1.12 -5.21
C LEU A 176 -15.30 1.77 -5.13
N VAL A 177 -16.04 1.53 -4.03
CA VAL A 177 -17.33 2.18 -3.78
C VAL A 177 -17.16 3.70 -3.70
N GLY A 178 -16.17 4.19 -2.96
CA GLY A 178 -15.89 5.62 -2.85
C GLY A 178 -15.52 6.26 -4.18
N ALA A 179 -14.70 5.59 -5.01
CA ALA A 179 -14.35 6.05 -6.35
C ALA A 179 -15.59 6.10 -7.25
N LYS A 180 -16.42 5.05 -7.24
CA LYS A 180 -17.69 5.03 -7.97
C LYS A 180 -18.61 6.18 -7.59
N LEU A 181 -18.79 6.41 -6.29
CA LEU A 181 -19.64 7.50 -5.79
C LEU A 181 -19.11 8.86 -6.23
N GLN A 182 -17.79 9.07 -6.16
CA GLN A 182 -17.16 10.33 -6.56
C GLN A 182 -17.24 10.57 -8.07
N LEU A 183 -17.12 9.52 -8.89
CA LEU A 183 -17.36 9.60 -10.33
C LEU A 183 -18.80 10.03 -10.64
N ARG A 184 -19.79 9.46 -9.93
CA ARG A 184 -21.21 9.77 -10.19
C ARG A 184 -21.62 11.15 -9.74
N PHE A 185 -21.08 11.57 -8.60
CA PHE A 185 -21.49 12.76 -7.88
C PHE A 185 -20.29 13.70 -7.72
N PRO A 186 -19.72 14.23 -8.82
CA PRO A 186 -18.49 15.03 -8.77
C PRO A 186 -18.66 16.33 -7.96
N MET A 187 -19.90 16.82 -7.82
CA MET A 187 -20.24 18.01 -7.04
C MET A 187 -20.46 17.71 -5.55
N HIS A 188 -20.47 16.45 -5.13
CA HIS A 188 -20.58 16.06 -3.74
C HIS A 188 -19.18 15.72 -3.20
N THR A 189 -18.93 16.12 -1.95
CA THR A 189 -17.73 15.69 -1.24
C THR A 189 -17.91 14.24 -0.81
N ILE A 190 -17.25 13.31 -1.51
CA ILE A 190 -17.24 11.90 -1.11
C ILE A 190 -16.06 11.67 -0.20
N GLU A 191 -16.38 11.43 1.06
CA GLU A 191 -15.41 11.24 2.13
C GLU A 191 -14.33 10.22 1.78
N ASN A 192 -13.07 10.54 2.09
CA ASN A 192 -11.91 9.71 1.78
C ASN A 192 -11.06 9.55 3.06
N LYS A 193 -10.94 8.33 3.57
CA LYS A 193 -10.37 8.03 4.89
C LYS A 193 -9.52 6.78 4.82
N ILE A 194 -8.55 6.70 5.72
CA ILE A 194 -7.73 5.50 5.92
C ILE A 194 -8.64 4.33 6.33
N SER A 195 -8.52 3.19 5.66
CA SER A 195 -9.40 2.02 5.86
C SER A 195 -9.29 1.43 7.26
N SER A 196 -8.13 1.55 7.90
CA SER A 196 -7.91 1.13 9.30
C SER A 196 -8.55 2.05 10.35
N ALA A 197 -9.11 3.21 9.95
CA ALA A 197 -9.76 4.15 10.85
C ALA A 197 -11.24 3.81 11.15
N ALA A 198 -11.75 2.68 10.62
CA ALA A 198 -13.11 2.18 10.89
C ALA A 198 -13.35 1.86 12.38
N ASP A 199 -12.30 1.60 13.16
CA ASP A 199 -12.35 1.26 14.58
C ASP A 199 -12.45 2.47 15.53
N GLN A 200 -12.50 3.71 15.01
CA GLN A 200 -12.67 4.88 15.88
C GLN A 200 -14.16 5.14 16.18
N PRO A 201 -14.58 5.20 17.46
CA PRO A 201 -15.94 5.51 17.85
C PRO A 201 -16.19 7.02 17.68
N ARG A 202 -16.45 7.43 16.44
CA ARG A 202 -17.07 8.72 16.15
C ARG A 202 -18.40 8.40 15.49
N GLY A 203 -19.50 9.01 15.95
CA GLY A 203 -20.89 8.70 15.62
C GLY A 203 -21.25 8.76 14.13
N ARG A 204 -20.67 7.86 13.34
CA ARG A 204 -20.91 7.69 11.91
C ARG A 204 -22.09 6.75 11.72
N SER A 205 -22.93 7.10 10.76
CA SER A 205 -24.03 6.27 10.30
C SER A 205 -23.53 5.08 9.45
N GLY A 206 -22.48 5.25 8.63
CA GLY A 206 -21.87 4.19 7.81
C GLY A 206 -20.52 4.60 7.21
N ASP A 207 -20.08 3.91 6.16
CA ASP A 207 -18.82 4.16 5.46
C ASP A 207 -18.92 5.38 4.53
N PHE A 208 -20.07 5.53 3.86
CA PHE A 208 -20.42 6.71 3.09
C PHE A 208 -21.84 7.18 3.41
N GLN A 209 -22.09 8.48 3.24
CA GLN A 209 -23.43 9.06 3.28
C GLN A 209 -23.59 10.10 2.17
N ILE A 210 -24.68 10.02 1.41
CA ILE A 210 -25.08 11.00 0.40
C ILE A 210 -26.54 11.35 0.64
N GLY A 211 -26.82 12.61 0.96
CA GLY A 211 -28.15 13.03 1.40
C GLY A 211 -28.59 12.27 2.66
N ASP A 212 -29.76 11.64 2.59
CA ASP A 212 -30.37 10.81 3.63
C ASP A 212 -30.03 9.31 3.49
N THR A 213 -29.14 8.96 2.55
CA THR A 213 -28.79 7.56 2.24
C THR A 213 -27.40 7.21 2.75
N VAL A 214 -27.32 6.12 3.50
CA VAL A 214 -26.10 5.59 4.11
C VAL A 214 -25.68 4.31 3.40
N PHE A 215 -24.39 4.17 3.13
CA PHE A 215 -23.78 2.99 2.54
C PHE A 215 -22.88 2.31 3.58
N HIS A 216 -23.18 1.05 3.89
CA HIS A 216 -22.29 0.15 4.61
C HIS A 216 -21.60 -0.76 3.60
N VAL A 217 -20.28 -0.80 3.60
CA VAL A 217 -19.46 -1.63 2.73
C VAL A 217 -18.76 -2.67 3.59
N THR A 218 -19.05 -3.94 3.36
CA THR A 218 -18.41 -5.02 4.10
C THR A 218 -18.34 -6.30 3.29
N VAL A 219 -17.25 -7.06 3.48
CA VAL A 219 -17.08 -8.35 2.82
C VAL A 219 -17.82 -9.49 3.51
N ALA A 220 -18.14 -9.31 4.80
CA ALA A 220 -18.75 -10.32 5.64
C ALA A 220 -19.58 -9.62 6.74
N PRO A 221 -20.84 -9.26 6.45
CA PRO A 221 -21.67 -8.54 7.41
C PRO A 221 -22.02 -9.42 8.62
N GLY A 222 -21.46 -9.08 9.78
CA GLY A 222 -21.84 -9.66 11.07
C GLY A 222 -23.01 -8.92 11.76
N PRO A 223 -23.50 -9.42 12.91
CA PRO A 223 -24.66 -8.86 13.62
C PRO A 223 -24.57 -7.35 13.90
N LEU A 224 -23.37 -6.84 14.23
CA LEU A 224 -23.14 -5.42 14.51
C LEU A 224 -23.41 -4.50 13.31
N VAL A 225 -23.19 -4.99 12.08
CA VAL A 225 -23.47 -4.20 10.87
C VAL A 225 -24.98 -3.99 10.74
N TYR A 226 -25.76 -5.06 10.91
CA TYR A 226 -27.21 -4.96 10.81
C TYR A 226 -27.84 -4.13 11.93
N GLU A 227 -27.28 -4.17 13.14
CA GLU A 227 -27.74 -3.31 14.24
C GLU A 227 -27.50 -1.82 13.95
N LYS A 228 -26.35 -1.49 13.32
CA LYS A 228 -26.11 -0.14 12.79
C LYS A 228 -27.11 0.22 11.70
N CYS A 229 -27.41 -0.68 10.77
CA CYS A 229 -28.45 -0.47 9.76
C CYS A 229 -29.81 -0.16 10.41
N ARG A 230 -30.22 -0.93 11.43
CA ARG A 230 -31.48 -0.72 12.17
C ARG A 230 -31.51 0.64 12.88
N THR A 231 -30.38 1.05 13.45
CA THR A 231 -30.22 2.36 14.09
C THR A 231 -30.39 3.48 13.07
N ASN A 232 -29.75 3.39 11.90
CA ASN A 232 -29.90 4.37 10.83
C ASN A 232 -31.34 4.48 10.33
N ILE A 233 -32.02 3.35 10.12
CA ILE A 233 -33.43 3.31 9.73
C ILE A 233 -34.30 4.02 10.77
N SER A 234 -34.05 3.77 12.05
CA SER A 234 -34.78 4.42 13.15
C SER A 234 -34.56 5.94 13.21
N ASN A 235 -33.40 6.40 12.72
CA ASN A 235 -33.06 7.81 12.57
C ASN A 235 -33.57 8.43 11.25
N GLY A 236 -34.38 7.71 10.47
CA GLY A 236 -34.97 8.20 9.22
C GLY A 236 -34.05 8.12 7.99
N LEU A 237 -32.93 7.38 8.08
CA LEU A 237 -31.99 7.22 6.97
C LEU A 237 -32.32 6.00 6.11
N ARG A 238 -32.07 6.11 4.81
CA ARG A 238 -32.13 4.99 3.85
C ARG A 238 -30.81 4.22 3.92
N VAL A 239 -30.87 2.89 3.83
CA VAL A 239 -29.67 2.04 4.03
C VAL A 239 -29.39 1.16 2.82
N TYR A 240 -28.16 1.28 2.31
CA TYR A 240 -27.54 0.35 1.37
C TYR A 240 -26.50 -0.49 2.11
N LEU A 241 -26.60 -1.80 1.99
CA LEU A 241 -25.60 -2.76 2.45
C LEU A 241 -24.93 -3.36 1.21
N LEU A 242 -23.69 -2.94 0.97
CA LEU A 242 -22.88 -3.34 -0.17
C LEU A 242 -21.93 -4.46 0.26
N VAL A 243 -22.07 -5.63 -0.38
CA VAL A 243 -21.31 -6.84 -0.05
C VAL A 243 -20.83 -7.54 -1.32
N PRO A 244 -19.82 -8.42 -1.30
CA PRO A 244 -19.44 -9.21 -2.47
C PRO A 244 -20.59 -10.10 -2.96
N GLU A 245 -20.67 -10.32 -4.27
CA GLU A 245 -21.71 -11.14 -4.94
C GLU A 245 -21.93 -12.49 -4.24
N VAL A 246 -20.84 -13.17 -3.88
CA VAL A 246 -20.87 -14.48 -3.22
C VAL A 246 -21.56 -14.47 -1.84
N THR A 247 -21.67 -13.30 -1.21
CA THR A 247 -22.31 -13.12 0.10
C THR A 247 -23.68 -12.45 0.03
N ALA A 248 -24.07 -11.90 -1.13
CA ALA A 248 -25.24 -11.04 -1.27
C ALA A 248 -26.56 -11.74 -0.91
N VAL A 249 -26.74 -13.00 -1.30
CA VAL A 249 -27.96 -13.77 -1.00
C VAL A 249 -28.15 -13.95 0.51
N GLY A 250 -27.10 -14.40 1.21
CA GLY A 250 -27.15 -14.60 2.66
C GLY A 250 -27.31 -13.26 3.41
N ALA A 251 -26.62 -12.22 2.96
CA ALA A 251 -26.78 -10.88 3.51
C ALA A 251 -28.21 -10.34 3.35
N LYS A 252 -28.86 -10.60 2.19
CA LYS A 252 -30.24 -10.23 1.93
C LYS A 252 -31.22 -10.95 2.84
N GLN A 253 -31.07 -12.26 3.02
CA GLN A 253 -31.90 -13.03 3.95
C GLN A 253 -31.81 -12.50 5.39
N ASN A 254 -30.58 -12.23 5.87
CA ASN A 254 -30.37 -11.66 7.21
C ASN A 254 -30.97 -10.25 7.33
N ALA A 255 -30.81 -9.42 6.30
CA ALA A 255 -31.36 -8.07 6.26
C ALA A 255 -32.89 -8.08 6.32
N ASP A 256 -33.55 -8.99 5.60
CA ASP A 256 -35.01 -9.09 5.58
C ASP A 256 -35.58 -9.60 6.91
N GLN A 257 -34.87 -10.50 7.61
CA GLN A 257 -35.24 -10.91 8.97
C GLN A 257 -35.18 -9.76 9.97
N ILE A 258 -34.28 -8.80 9.78
CA ILE A 258 -34.02 -7.70 10.73
C ILE A 258 -34.91 -6.49 10.43
N ALA A 259 -35.05 -6.14 9.14
CA ALA A 259 -35.81 -4.99 8.70
C ALA A 259 -36.29 -5.21 7.25
N GLU A 260 -37.30 -6.07 7.08
CA GLU A 260 -37.89 -6.44 5.79
C GLU A 260 -38.15 -5.23 4.89
N GLY A 261 -37.56 -5.27 3.69
CA GLY A 261 -37.73 -4.22 2.68
C GLY A 261 -37.08 -2.86 3.00
N LYS A 262 -36.38 -2.71 4.14
CA LYS A 262 -35.78 -1.43 4.57
C LYS A 262 -34.27 -1.33 4.37
N ILE A 263 -33.61 -2.45 4.06
CA ILE A 263 -32.18 -2.50 3.74
C ILE A 263 -32.02 -2.95 2.28
N ALA A 264 -31.47 -2.09 1.44
CA ALA A 264 -31.10 -2.44 0.07
C ALA A 264 -29.76 -3.20 0.09
N VAL A 265 -29.81 -4.51 -0.07
CA VAL A 265 -28.60 -5.34 -0.20
C VAL A 265 -28.24 -5.47 -1.67
N ILE A 266 -27.06 -5.00 -2.05
CA ILE A 266 -26.58 -5.01 -3.45
C ILE A 266 -25.15 -5.53 -3.48
N SER A 267 -24.80 -6.31 -4.50
CA SER A 267 -23.41 -6.73 -4.68
C SER A 267 -22.52 -5.53 -5.03
N ILE A 268 -21.30 -5.49 -4.52
CA ILE A 268 -20.32 -4.44 -4.86
C ILE A 268 -20.05 -4.45 -6.37
N GLU A 269 -19.95 -5.65 -6.95
CA GLU A 269 -19.78 -5.87 -8.38
C GLU A 269 -20.85 -5.15 -9.18
N ALA A 270 -22.13 -5.42 -8.91
CA ALA A 270 -23.25 -4.80 -9.62
C ALA A 270 -23.35 -3.28 -9.32
N PHE A 271 -23.14 -2.88 -8.06
CA PHE A 271 -23.24 -1.47 -7.67
C PHE A 271 -22.18 -0.59 -8.34
N VAL A 272 -20.97 -1.14 -8.53
CA VAL A 272 -19.87 -0.41 -9.17
C VAL A 272 -19.99 -0.49 -10.70
N SER A 273 -20.27 -1.68 -11.24
CA SER A 273 -20.34 -1.89 -12.69
C SER A 273 -21.45 -1.08 -13.36
N GLN A 274 -22.60 -0.93 -12.69
CA GLN A 274 -23.71 -0.13 -13.20
C GLN A 274 -23.29 1.29 -13.60
N ASN A 275 -22.41 1.93 -12.82
CA ASN A 275 -21.93 3.27 -13.16
C ASN A 275 -20.99 3.27 -14.37
N ILE A 276 -20.18 2.22 -14.53
CA ILE A 276 -19.29 2.06 -15.67
C ILE A 276 -20.13 1.97 -16.94
N ASP A 277 -21.16 1.13 -16.92
CA ASP A 277 -22.05 0.90 -18.06
C ASP A 277 -22.88 2.16 -18.37
N GLU A 278 -23.46 2.80 -17.35
CA GLU A 278 -24.28 4.01 -17.53
C GLU A 278 -23.47 5.20 -18.05
N LEU A 279 -22.28 5.45 -17.47
CA LEU A 279 -21.41 6.55 -17.92
C LEU A 279 -20.78 6.24 -19.28
N GLY A 280 -20.50 4.96 -19.54
CA GLY A 280 -20.05 4.42 -20.82
C GLY A 280 -21.15 4.34 -21.88
N GLN A 281 -22.40 4.69 -21.54
CA GLN A 281 -23.54 4.64 -22.46
C GLN A 281 -23.76 3.24 -23.09
N PHE A 282 -23.35 2.19 -22.40
CA PHE A 282 -23.36 0.82 -22.89
C PHE A 282 -22.57 0.62 -24.21
N ASP A 283 -21.58 1.49 -24.47
CA ASP A 283 -20.64 1.38 -25.58
C ASP A 283 -19.30 0.86 -25.09
N SER A 284 -18.84 -0.25 -25.66
CA SER A 284 -17.62 -0.94 -25.25
C SER A 284 -16.34 -0.10 -25.26
N LYS A 285 -16.25 0.98 -26.06
CA LYS A 285 -15.08 1.87 -26.05
C LYS A 285 -15.19 2.88 -24.92
N LEU A 286 -16.37 3.46 -24.73
CA LEU A 286 -16.63 4.39 -23.64
C LEU A 286 -16.58 3.68 -22.27
N GLU A 287 -17.05 2.44 -22.17
CA GLU A 287 -16.92 1.61 -20.96
C GLU A 287 -15.44 1.43 -20.57
N LYS A 288 -14.54 1.17 -21.54
CA LYS A 288 -13.09 1.11 -21.26
C LYS A 288 -12.55 2.42 -20.70
N HIS A 289 -12.99 3.54 -21.26
CA HIS A 289 -12.64 4.87 -20.76
C HIS A 289 -13.13 5.07 -19.31
N GLU A 290 -14.37 4.67 -19.00
CA GLU A 290 -14.91 4.79 -17.64
C GLU A 290 -14.26 3.81 -16.65
N ILE A 291 -13.86 2.61 -17.09
CA ILE A 291 -13.01 1.70 -16.29
C ILE A 291 -11.69 2.37 -15.93
N ALA A 292 -11.02 2.97 -16.92
CA ALA A 292 -9.76 3.68 -16.69
C ALA A 292 -9.97 4.80 -15.66
N ARG A 293 -10.99 5.65 -15.85
CA ARG A 293 -11.34 6.74 -14.92
C ARG A 293 -11.63 6.24 -13.50
N LEU A 294 -12.33 5.12 -13.36
CA LEU A 294 -12.59 4.49 -12.06
C LEU A 294 -11.28 4.08 -11.38
N LEU A 295 -10.38 3.40 -12.09
CA LEU A 295 -9.10 2.95 -11.53
C LEU A 295 -8.17 4.13 -11.18
N PHE A 296 -8.14 5.17 -12.02
CA PHE A 296 -7.39 6.40 -11.73
C PHE A 296 -7.92 7.07 -10.46
N LEU A 297 -9.23 7.25 -10.34
CA LEU A 297 -9.83 7.88 -9.18
C LEU A 297 -9.69 7.02 -7.91
N TYR A 298 -9.85 5.70 -8.03
CA TYR A 298 -9.54 4.75 -6.97
C TYR A 298 -8.10 4.94 -6.47
N ASN A 299 -7.12 4.94 -7.37
CA ASN A 299 -5.72 5.08 -7.03
C ASN A 299 -5.41 6.43 -6.40
N GLN A 300 -6.00 7.51 -6.92
CA GLN A 300 -5.88 8.84 -6.33
C GLN A 300 -6.42 8.87 -4.91
N ARG A 301 -7.58 8.25 -4.66
CA ARG A 301 -8.20 8.19 -3.33
C ARG A 301 -7.32 7.43 -2.34
N VAL A 302 -6.84 6.24 -2.72
CA VAL A 302 -5.86 5.47 -1.92
C VAL A 302 -4.61 6.31 -1.67
N ASP A 303 -4.06 6.95 -2.71
CA ASP A 303 -2.79 7.67 -2.59
C ASP A 303 -2.85 8.88 -1.65
N GLN A 304 -4.01 9.55 -1.57
CA GLN A 304 -4.21 10.71 -0.71
C GLN A 304 -4.14 10.39 0.79
N VAL A 305 -4.60 9.20 1.21
CA VAL A 305 -4.81 8.89 2.64
C VAL A 305 -4.03 7.67 3.11
N GLU A 306 -3.79 6.67 2.27
CA GLU A 306 -3.10 5.45 2.68
C GLU A 306 -1.59 5.61 2.68
N HIS A 307 -0.98 5.19 3.78
CA HIS A 307 0.47 5.02 3.86
C HIS A 307 0.92 3.76 3.13
N ASP A 308 0.12 2.69 3.19
CA ASP A 308 0.40 1.45 2.46
C ASP A 308 -0.03 1.58 0.99
N LYS A 309 0.95 1.83 0.13
CA LYS A 309 0.74 1.94 -1.33
C LYS A 309 0.52 0.60 -2.01
N SER A 310 0.55 -0.50 -1.27
CA SER A 310 0.25 -1.82 -1.82
C SER A 310 -1.23 -2.04 -2.13
N LEU A 311 -2.11 -1.10 -1.71
CA LEU A 311 -3.52 -1.04 -2.10
C LEU A 311 -3.75 -0.42 -3.47
N LEU A 312 -2.76 0.28 -4.04
CA LEU A 312 -2.86 0.85 -5.38
C LEU A 312 -2.99 -0.29 -6.40
N ILE A 313 -3.81 -0.07 -7.42
CA ILE A 313 -3.99 -0.94 -8.56
C ILE A 313 -3.01 -0.53 -9.65
N LYS A 314 -2.33 -1.49 -10.28
CA LYS A 314 -1.59 -1.25 -11.52
C LYS A 314 -2.60 -1.19 -12.65
N ILE A 315 -2.72 -0.01 -13.27
CA ILE A 315 -3.64 0.20 -14.39
C ILE A 315 -3.13 -0.62 -15.58
N PRO A 316 -3.94 -1.53 -16.15
CA PRO A 316 -3.59 -2.28 -17.35
C PRO A 316 -3.18 -1.34 -18.49
N ALA A 317 -2.09 -1.64 -19.20
CA ALA A 317 -1.53 -0.75 -20.23
C ALA A 317 -2.53 -0.41 -21.36
N VAL A 318 -3.46 -1.32 -21.64
CA VAL A 318 -4.54 -1.10 -22.62
C VAL A 318 -5.53 -0.01 -22.19
N LEU A 319 -5.65 0.25 -20.89
CA LEU A 319 -6.50 1.29 -20.31
C LEU A 319 -5.77 2.63 -20.11
N ASP A 320 -4.43 2.64 -20.19
CA ASP A 320 -3.60 3.82 -19.91
C ASP A 320 -3.64 4.86 -21.06
N ASN A 321 -4.12 4.45 -22.24
CA ASN A 321 -4.29 5.30 -23.43
C ASN A 321 -5.77 5.47 -23.85
N SER A 322 -6.72 5.14 -22.96
CA SER A 322 -8.17 5.18 -23.22
C SER A 322 -8.81 6.49 -22.81
#